data_AF-A0A6J4U9B6-F1
#
_entry.id   AF-A0A6J4U9B6-F1
#
_cell.length_a   1.000
_cell.length_b   1.000
_cell.length_c   1.000
_cell.angle_alpha   90.00
_cell.angle_beta   90.00
_cell.angle_gamma   90.00
#
_symmetry.space_group_name_H-M   'P 1'
#
loop_
_entity.id
_entity.type
_entity.pdbx_description
1 polymer ?
#
loop_
_entity_poly.entity_id
_entity_poly.type
_entity_poly.pdbx_seq_one_letter_code
_entity_poly.pdbx_strand_id
1 'polypeptide(L)'
;GAVQTKIADYLSAGGKLLLVGEVPVADMEGRPCTILAERLGLASLGMRRSSTYYHLSLVAEGWAAPRAELRVGWAQALAGPEQGALLRIYGSGEACAFDLAVGAGRAIVVAADFPCDVPFFLAALDRLGAKPGLAHGCPDHGIVLTSSAVPGGGRFVHLMNLDGYAKPVRLTEGGRELLPERVINLAAKDAIMLPFDIPAGPATVRWSTAEIVATTQHDLTVRLTQDADAIALVSPYPVLADDEYAVEHVEDDERREQLQIVTAGRPALHREGADLLAIRFGSAMLPMPSASRGNGGRLQ
;
A
#
# COMPACT_ATOMS: atom_id res chain seq x y z
N GLY A 1 5.11 0.80 -33.06
CA GLY A 1 5.31 2.24 -32.76
C GLY A 1 4.35 2.83 -31.73
N ALA A 2 3.03 2.69 -31.89
CA ALA A 2 2.03 3.52 -31.17
C ALA A 2 2.18 3.57 -29.63
N VAL A 3 2.46 2.45 -28.97
CA VAL A 3 2.67 2.42 -27.51
C VAL A 3 3.92 3.20 -27.10
N GLN A 4 5.03 3.04 -27.84
CA GLN A 4 6.27 3.79 -27.57
C GLN A 4 6.04 5.30 -27.73
N THR A 5 5.32 5.72 -28.77
CA THR A 5 4.93 7.13 -28.97
C THR A 5 4.10 7.65 -27.81
N LYS A 6 3.07 6.91 -27.38
CA LYS A 6 2.22 7.31 -26.24
C LYS A 6 3.03 7.51 -24.95
N ILE A 7 3.99 6.63 -24.67
CA ILE A 7 4.86 6.75 -23.49
C ILE A 7 5.81 7.95 -23.64
N ALA A 8 6.37 8.17 -24.84
CA ALA A 8 7.24 9.31 -25.12
C ALA A 8 6.50 10.65 -24.97
N ASP A 9 5.25 10.72 -25.42
CA ASP A 9 4.38 11.90 -25.26
C ASP A 9 4.01 12.12 -23.79
N TYR A 10 3.69 11.05 -23.06
CA TYR A 10 3.41 11.10 -21.62
C TYR A 10 4.60 11.69 -20.85
N LEU A 11 5.82 11.23 -21.12
CA LEU A 11 7.04 11.79 -20.51
C LEU A 11 7.22 13.27 -20.87
N SER A 12 7.03 13.62 -22.14
CA SER A 12 7.17 15.01 -22.61
C SER A 12 6.18 15.95 -21.90
N ALA A 13 4.99 15.46 -21.57
CA ALA A 13 3.95 16.19 -20.84
C ALA A 13 4.16 16.25 -19.31
N GLY A 14 5.30 15.79 -18.78
CA GLY A 14 5.57 15.80 -17.33
C GLY A 14 5.31 14.47 -16.63
N GLY A 15 5.00 13.42 -17.40
CA GLY A 15 4.81 12.07 -16.90
C GLY A 15 6.07 11.47 -16.27
N LYS A 16 5.86 10.41 -15.49
CA LYS A 16 6.92 9.75 -14.74
C LYS A 16 6.90 8.25 -15.01
N LEU A 17 8.06 7.70 -15.38
CA LEU A 17 8.18 6.31 -15.81
C LEU A 17 9.18 5.56 -14.95
N LEU A 18 8.78 4.39 -14.44
CA LEU A 18 9.70 3.34 -14.03
C LEU A 18 9.62 2.23 -15.08
N LEU A 19 10.70 2.02 -15.84
CA LEU A 19 10.81 0.95 -16.83
C LEU A 19 11.75 -0.12 -16.29
N VAL A 20 11.21 -1.29 -15.96
CA VAL A 20 12.00 -2.47 -15.58
C VAL A 20 11.88 -3.49 -16.70
N GLY A 21 13.01 -3.88 -17.26
CA GLY A 21 13.07 -4.71 -18.47
C GLY A 21 13.80 -4.04 -19.62
N GLU A 22 13.77 -4.68 -20.78
CA GLU A 22 14.44 -4.17 -21.98
C GLU A 22 13.85 -2.83 -22.45
N VAL A 23 14.73 -1.90 -22.83
CA VAL A 23 14.35 -0.72 -23.62
C VAL A 23 14.06 -1.19 -25.05
N PRO A 24 12.82 -0.98 -25.55
CA PRO A 24 12.40 -1.58 -26.81
C PRO A 24 13.15 -0.99 -28.00
N VAL A 25 13.57 -1.87 -28.91
CA VAL A 25 14.24 -1.54 -30.18
C VAL A 25 13.43 -1.94 -31.42
N ALA A 26 12.26 -2.54 -31.21
CA ALA A 26 11.37 -3.03 -32.25
C ALA A 26 9.89 -2.75 -31.94
N ASP A 27 9.04 -2.80 -32.97
CA ASP A 27 7.59 -2.81 -32.82
C ASP A 27 7.03 -4.23 -32.60
N MET A 28 5.70 -4.36 -32.56
CA MET A 28 5.03 -5.65 -32.33
C MET A 28 5.21 -6.62 -33.51
N GLU A 29 5.59 -6.12 -34.69
CA GLU A 29 5.89 -6.92 -35.88
C GLU A 29 7.40 -7.24 -36.00
N GLY A 30 8.21 -6.87 -35.00
CA GLY A 30 9.66 -7.08 -35.00
C GLY A 30 10.43 -6.12 -35.91
N ARG A 31 9.78 -5.10 -36.48
CA ARG A 31 10.46 -4.09 -37.29
C ARG A 31 11.20 -3.10 -36.40
N PRO A 32 12.35 -2.55 -36.82
CA PRO A 32 13.08 -1.55 -36.04
C PRO A 32 12.19 -0.38 -35.62
N CYS A 33 12.14 -0.12 -34.31
CA CYS A 33 11.36 0.97 -33.73
C CYS A 33 11.97 1.39 -32.40
N THR A 34 12.60 2.56 -32.39
CA THR A 34 13.42 3.09 -31.29
C THR A 34 12.86 4.37 -30.68
N ILE A 35 11.58 4.69 -30.94
CA ILE A 35 10.93 5.95 -30.54
C ILE A 35 11.11 6.23 -29.05
N LEU A 36 10.89 5.23 -28.20
CA LEU A 36 11.05 5.40 -26.75
C LEU A 36 12.53 5.54 -26.37
N ALA A 37 13.42 4.72 -26.93
CA ALA A 37 14.86 4.78 -26.66
C ALA A 37 15.42 6.18 -27.02
N GLU A 38 15.08 6.69 -28.21
CA GLU A 38 15.46 8.02 -28.68
C GLU A 38 14.92 9.12 -27.76
N ARG A 39 13.65 9.01 -27.33
CA ARG A 39 13.07 9.97 -26.38
C ARG A 39 13.80 9.98 -25.04
N LEU A 40 14.26 8.83 -24.57
CA LEU A 40 15.05 8.68 -23.36
C LEU A 40 16.50 9.14 -23.54
N GLY A 41 16.95 9.41 -24.77
CA GLY A 41 18.36 9.69 -25.06
C GLY A 41 19.25 8.46 -24.89
N LEU A 42 18.70 7.26 -25.10
CA LEU A 42 19.37 5.98 -24.95
C LEU A 42 19.55 5.28 -26.29
N ALA A 43 20.66 4.55 -26.43
CA ALA A 43 20.91 3.67 -27.57
C ALA A 43 21.34 2.27 -27.09
N SER A 44 20.77 1.22 -27.68
CA SER A 44 21.12 -0.16 -27.34
C SER A 44 22.52 -0.53 -27.84
N LEU A 45 23.37 -1.02 -26.94
CA LEU A 45 24.68 -1.64 -27.21
C LEU A 45 24.58 -3.18 -27.20
N GLY A 46 23.35 -3.70 -27.19
CA GLY A 46 23.04 -5.11 -27.21
C GLY A 46 22.93 -5.75 -25.83
N MET A 47 22.60 -7.04 -25.84
CA MET A 47 22.38 -7.82 -24.63
C MET A 47 23.70 -8.41 -24.11
N ARG A 48 23.89 -8.44 -22.80
CA ARG A 48 24.88 -9.25 -22.11
C ARG A 48 24.12 -10.31 -21.31
N ARG A 49 24.65 -11.54 -21.30
CA ARG A 49 24.04 -12.67 -20.60
C ARG A 49 25.10 -13.38 -19.78
N SER A 50 24.73 -13.81 -18.58
CA SER A 50 25.56 -14.73 -17.81
C SER A 50 25.69 -16.05 -18.57
N SER A 51 26.82 -16.72 -18.37
CA SER A 51 27.06 -18.09 -18.83
C SER A 51 27.77 -18.89 -17.74
N THR A 52 28.11 -20.14 -18.02
CA THR A 52 28.90 -21.00 -17.13
C THR A 52 30.27 -20.41 -16.81
N TYR A 53 30.86 -19.62 -17.71
CA TYR A 53 32.22 -19.09 -17.59
C TYR A 53 32.26 -17.56 -17.50
N TYR A 54 31.17 -16.89 -17.81
CA TYR A 54 31.03 -15.45 -17.66
C TYR A 54 29.94 -15.17 -16.64
N HIS A 55 30.42 -14.79 -15.47
CA HIS A 55 29.56 -14.34 -14.41
C HIS A 55 29.25 -12.86 -14.64
N LEU A 56 28.08 -12.54 -15.22
CA LEU A 56 27.58 -11.16 -15.36
C LEU A 56 27.17 -10.53 -14.01
N SER A 57 27.83 -9.43 -13.63
CA SER A 57 27.58 -8.67 -12.40
C SER A 57 27.31 -7.20 -12.69
N LEU A 58 26.57 -6.54 -11.79
CA LEU A 58 26.32 -5.10 -11.81
C LEU A 58 26.93 -4.42 -10.59
N VAL A 59 27.44 -3.20 -10.79
CA VAL A 59 27.85 -2.28 -9.73
C VAL A 59 26.95 -1.05 -9.74
N ALA A 60 26.60 -0.57 -8.54
CA ALA A 60 25.72 0.58 -8.39
C ALA A 60 26.48 1.91 -8.40
N GLU A 61 25.86 2.93 -9.00
CA GLU A 61 26.35 4.30 -9.11
C GLU A 61 25.25 5.31 -8.77
N GLY A 62 25.63 6.60 -8.72
CA GLY A 62 24.71 7.67 -8.40
C GLY A 62 24.02 7.45 -7.06
N TRP A 63 22.70 7.60 -7.03
CA TRP A 63 21.93 7.37 -5.82
C TRP A 63 21.64 5.89 -5.54
N ALA A 64 21.93 4.99 -6.50
CA ALA A 64 21.86 3.57 -6.26
C ALA A 64 23.06 3.07 -5.42
N ALA A 65 24.12 3.85 -5.30
CA ALA A 65 25.24 3.54 -4.40
C ALA A 65 24.97 4.01 -2.95
N PRO A 66 25.58 3.35 -1.94
CA PRO A 66 26.34 2.11 -2.04
C PRO A 66 25.41 0.90 -2.05
N ARG A 67 25.62 -0.02 -3.00
CA ARG A 67 25.05 -1.38 -2.99
C ARG A 67 26.17 -2.35 -3.33
N ALA A 68 26.07 -3.56 -2.79
CA ALA A 68 27.01 -4.62 -3.11
C ALA A 68 26.94 -4.95 -4.61
N GLU A 69 28.06 -5.43 -5.15
CA GLU A 69 28.07 -6.01 -6.49
C GLU A 69 27.05 -7.15 -6.57
N LEU A 70 26.25 -7.15 -7.64
CA LEU A 70 25.11 -8.03 -7.76
C LEU A 70 25.19 -8.89 -9.02
N ARG A 71 25.03 -10.21 -8.82
CA ARG A 71 24.92 -11.20 -9.90
C ARG A 71 23.57 -11.08 -10.60
N VAL A 72 23.58 -11.03 -11.94
CA VAL A 72 22.35 -10.99 -12.75
C VAL A 72 22.40 -11.97 -13.92
N GLY A 73 21.23 -12.44 -14.37
CA GLY A 73 21.12 -13.34 -15.53
C GLY A 73 21.38 -12.63 -16.87
N TRP A 74 20.93 -11.39 -17.00
CA TRP A 74 21.08 -10.58 -18.21
C TRP A 74 21.12 -9.08 -17.89
N ALA A 75 21.70 -8.30 -18.81
CA ALA A 75 21.66 -6.85 -18.81
C ALA A 75 21.71 -6.34 -20.25
N GLN A 76 20.82 -5.43 -20.62
CA GLN A 76 20.92 -4.68 -21.87
C GLN A 76 21.88 -3.53 -21.65
N ALA A 77 23.03 -3.59 -22.31
CA ALA A 77 23.99 -2.49 -22.31
C ALA A 77 23.41 -1.33 -23.13
N LEU A 78 23.55 -0.12 -22.61
CA LEU A 78 22.94 1.09 -23.16
C LEU A 78 23.97 2.23 -23.14
N ALA A 79 24.08 2.95 -24.25
CA ALA A 79 24.73 4.24 -24.29
C ALA A 79 23.71 5.32 -23.89
N GLY A 80 24.15 6.28 -23.09
CA GLY A 80 23.31 7.36 -22.57
C GLY A 80 24.13 8.38 -21.78
N PRO A 81 23.47 9.36 -21.14
CA PRO A 81 24.14 10.38 -20.33
C PRO A 81 24.83 9.78 -19.10
N GLU A 82 26.14 10.01 -18.97
CA GLU A 82 26.96 9.48 -17.86
C GLU A 82 26.44 9.89 -16.47
N GLN A 83 25.94 11.12 -16.34
CA GLN A 83 25.46 11.67 -15.05
C GLN A 83 24.18 10.98 -14.55
N GLY A 84 23.48 10.26 -15.43
CA GLY A 84 22.24 9.55 -15.10
C GLY A 84 22.45 8.08 -14.76
N ALA A 85 23.65 7.51 -14.94
CA ALA A 85 23.87 6.08 -14.76
C ALA A 85 23.66 5.64 -13.29
N LEU A 86 22.94 4.53 -13.12
CA LEU A 86 22.62 3.94 -11.81
C LEU A 86 23.25 2.57 -11.61
N LEU A 87 23.37 1.78 -12.68
CA LEU A 87 23.97 0.45 -12.65
C LEU A 87 24.86 0.27 -13.87
N ARG A 88 26.04 -0.29 -13.66
CA ARG A 88 26.98 -0.65 -14.71
C ARG A 88 27.37 -2.10 -14.64
N ILE A 89 27.66 -2.67 -15.80
CA ILE A 89 28.22 -4.01 -15.92
C ILE A 89 29.66 -3.99 -15.40
N TYR A 90 29.93 -4.83 -14.42
CA TYR A 90 31.27 -4.98 -13.86
C TYR A 90 32.27 -5.43 -14.94
N GLY A 91 33.45 -4.83 -14.96
CA GLY A 91 34.52 -5.12 -15.91
C GLY A 91 34.42 -4.31 -17.22
N SER A 92 33.24 -4.18 -17.84
CA SER A 92 33.11 -3.40 -19.08
C SER A 92 32.78 -1.91 -18.83
N GLY A 93 32.14 -1.59 -17.71
CA GLY A 93 31.69 -0.22 -17.40
C GLY A 93 30.47 0.24 -18.21
N GLU A 94 29.87 -0.65 -19.01
CA GLU A 94 28.68 -0.35 -19.80
C GLU A 94 27.47 -0.14 -18.87
N ALA A 95 26.74 0.96 -19.03
CA ALA A 95 25.57 1.25 -18.21
C ALA A 95 24.35 0.42 -18.67
N CYS A 96 23.51 0.03 -17.72
CA CYS A 96 22.26 -0.69 -17.98
C CYS A 96 21.08 -0.16 -17.14
N ALA A 97 21.28 0.89 -16.34
CA ALA A 97 20.20 1.57 -15.64
C ALA A 97 20.48 3.07 -15.55
N PHE A 98 19.43 3.89 -15.60
CA PHE A 98 19.54 5.34 -15.63
C PHE A 98 18.41 6.05 -14.85
N ASP A 99 18.69 7.24 -14.31
CA ASP A 99 17.73 8.27 -13.89
C ASP A 99 17.83 9.46 -14.85
N LEU A 100 16.77 9.70 -15.62
CA LEU A 100 16.77 10.59 -16.79
C LEU A 100 15.70 11.66 -16.64
N ALA A 101 16.08 12.92 -16.83
CA ALA A 101 15.12 13.98 -17.12
C ALA A 101 14.72 13.91 -18.61
N VAL A 102 13.42 13.92 -18.90
CA VAL A 102 12.90 13.72 -20.27
C VAL A 102 11.81 14.74 -20.55
N GLY A 103 12.14 15.81 -21.28
CA GLY A 103 11.21 16.93 -21.45
C GLY A 103 10.86 17.55 -20.09
N ALA A 104 9.56 17.64 -19.78
CA ALA A 104 9.10 18.05 -18.45
C ALA A 104 9.00 16.89 -17.44
N GLY A 105 9.21 15.65 -17.88
CA GLY A 105 9.05 14.43 -17.10
C GLY A 105 10.36 13.81 -16.61
N ARG A 106 10.26 12.60 -16.07
CA ARG A 106 11.39 11.82 -15.55
C ARG A 106 11.19 10.33 -15.82
N ALA A 107 12.27 9.63 -16.16
CA ALA A 107 12.27 8.18 -16.33
C ALA A 107 13.41 7.55 -15.53
N ILE A 108 13.09 6.50 -14.76
CA ILE A 108 14.06 5.59 -14.19
C ILE A 108 13.98 4.29 -14.98
N VAL A 109 15.10 3.87 -15.57
CA VAL A 109 15.20 2.68 -16.42
C VAL A 109 16.12 1.68 -15.74
N VAL A 110 15.69 0.43 -15.64
CA VAL A 110 16.48 -0.71 -15.16
C VAL A 110 16.42 -1.81 -16.21
N ALA A 111 17.38 -1.80 -17.13
CA ALA A 111 17.44 -2.72 -18.26
C ALA A 111 18.33 -3.92 -17.94
N ALA A 112 18.01 -4.61 -16.84
CA ALA A 112 18.69 -5.81 -16.40
C ALA A 112 17.75 -6.71 -15.59
N ASP A 113 18.18 -7.95 -15.37
CA ASP A 113 17.58 -8.90 -14.43
C ASP A 113 17.85 -8.51 -12.97
N PHE A 114 17.48 -7.28 -12.61
CA PHE A 114 17.73 -6.74 -11.28
C PHE A 114 16.71 -7.33 -10.31
N PRO A 115 17.16 -7.99 -9.23
CA PRO A 115 16.29 -8.62 -8.25
C PRO A 115 15.45 -7.57 -7.53
N CYS A 116 14.45 -8.05 -6.80
CA CYS A 116 13.63 -7.20 -5.94
C CYS A 116 14.43 -6.69 -4.73
N ASP A 117 15.22 -5.62 -4.94
CA ASP A 117 15.83 -4.81 -3.89
C ASP A 117 14.81 -3.74 -3.47
N VAL A 118 14.08 -4.02 -2.39
CA VAL A 118 13.02 -3.15 -1.87
C VAL A 118 13.52 -1.72 -1.62
N PRO A 119 14.66 -1.49 -0.93
CA PRO A 119 15.22 -0.15 -0.79
C PRO A 119 15.48 0.59 -2.11
N PHE A 120 15.93 -0.10 -3.16
CA PHE A 120 16.17 0.50 -4.48
C PHE A 120 14.87 0.97 -5.12
N PHE A 121 13.87 0.10 -5.15
CA PHE A 121 12.58 0.42 -5.76
C PHE A 121 11.81 1.48 -4.98
N LEU A 122 11.88 1.49 -3.64
CA LEU A 122 11.34 2.59 -2.83
C LEU A 122 12.02 3.92 -3.15
N ALA A 123 13.35 3.93 -3.25
CA ALA A 123 14.12 5.13 -3.63
C ALA A 123 13.82 5.61 -5.05
N ALA A 124 13.53 4.69 -5.98
CA ALA A 124 13.11 5.01 -7.35
C ALA A 124 11.70 5.63 -7.38
N LEU A 125 10.74 5.00 -6.69
CA LEU A 125 9.37 5.48 -6.60
C LEU A 125 9.29 6.86 -5.94
N ASP A 126 10.04 7.10 -4.86
CA ASP A 126 10.10 8.41 -4.19
C ASP A 126 10.67 9.51 -5.11
N ARG A 127 11.69 9.20 -5.92
CA ARG A 127 12.23 10.12 -6.95
C ARG A 127 11.25 10.40 -8.08
N LEU A 128 10.39 9.43 -8.39
CA LEU A 128 9.25 9.61 -9.26
C LEU A 128 8.07 10.26 -8.49
N GLY A 129 8.25 10.70 -7.25
CA GLY A 129 7.23 11.36 -6.43
C GLY A 129 6.01 10.49 -6.13
N ALA A 130 6.13 9.16 -6.27
CA ALA A 130 5.12 8.22 -5.82
C ALA A 130 5.33 7.98 -4.33
N LYS A 131 4.33 8.34 -3.52
CA LYS A 131 4.33 8.12 -2.07
C LYS A 131 3.29 7.07 -1.72
N PRO A 132 3.57 6.17 -0.77
CA PRO A 132 2.57 5.23 -0.30
C PRO A 132 1.40 6.00 0.32
N GLY A 133 0.19 5.75 -0.18
CA GLY A 133 -1.03 6.25 0.46
C GLY A 133 -1.28 5.52 1.78
N LEU A 134 -1.13 4.19 1.77
CA LEU A 134 -1.27 3.29 2.91
C LEU A 134 0.09 2.62 3.20
N ALA A 135 0.48 2.54 4.45
CA ALA A 135 1.76 1.98 4.90
C ALA A 135 1.65 1.28 6.27
N HIS A 136 2.68 0.51 6.62
CA HIS A 136 2.84 -0.09 7.95
C HIS A 136 4.15 0.33 8.62
N GLY A 137 4.16 0.33 9.95
CA GLY A 137 5.34 0.58 10.77
C GLY A 137 6.22 -0.64 11.06
N CYS A 138 5.88 -1.84 10.58
CA CYS A 138 6.69 -3.03 10.81
C CYS A 138 8.04 -2.91 10.06
N PRO A 139 9.19 -3.10 10.73
CA PRO A 139 10.52 -2.96 10.11
C PRO A 139 10.86 -4.12 9.15
N ASP A 140 10.20 -5.27 9.33
CA ASP A 140 10.43 -6.45 8.50
C ASP A 140 9.62 -6.39 7.20
N HIS A 141 10.19 -6.93 6.13
CA HIS A 141 9.50 -7.09 4.84
C HIS A 141 8.39 -8.15 4.91
N GLY A 142 7.69 -8.42 3.81
CA GLY A 142 6.74 -9.54 3.74
C GLY A 142 5.33 -9.22 4.24
N ILE A 143 5.04 -7.97 4.60
CA ILE A 143 3.66 -7.49 4.74
C ILE A 143 3.22 -6.85 3.42
N VAL A 144 2.05 -7.25 2.94
CA VAL A 144 1.41 -6.63 1.78
C VAL A 144 0.13 -5.93 2.25
N LEU A 145 -0.01 -4.67 1.85
CA LEU A 145 -1.18 -3.85 2.12
C LEU A 145 -1.89 -3.51 0.81
N THR A 146 -3.22 -3.60 0.82
CA THR A 146 -4.06 -3.04 -0.23
C THR A 146 -5.38 -2.58 0.36
N SER A 147 -6.18 -1.85 -0.41
CA SER A 147 -7.49 -1.40 0.04
C SER A 147 -8.51 -1.48 -1.08
N SER A 148 -9.74 -1.84 -0.72
CA SER A 148 -10.89 -1.83 -1.62
C SER A 148 -11.91 -0.81 -1.14
N ALA A 149 -12.19 0.21 -1.94
CA ALA A 149 -13.25 1.17 -1.65
C ALA A 149 -14.63 0.55 -1.88
N VAL A 150 -15.61 0.96 -1.07
CA VAL A 150 -17.03 0.66 -1.30
C VAL A 150 -17.77 1.93 -1.76
N PRO A 151 -18.87 1.80 -2.53
CA PRO A 151 -19.75 2.92 -2.80
C PRO A 151 -20.21 3.58 -1.49
N GLY A 152 -20.13 4.90 -1.40
CA GLY A 152 -20.46 5.64 -0.17
C GLY A 152 -19.27 6.06 0.68
N GLY A 153 -18.03 5.75 0.27
CA GLY A 153 -16.82 6.33 0.85
C GLY A 153 -16.09 5.48 1.90
N GLY A 154 -16.71 4.38 2.35
CA GLY A 154 -16.03 3.38 3.17
C GLY A 154 -15.00 2.55 2.40
N ARG A 155 -14.25 1.71 3.11
CA ARG A 155 -13.31 0.75 2.50
C ARG A 155 -12.98 -0.42 3.41
N PHE A 156 -12.40 -1.44 2.81
CA PHE A 156 -11.67 -2.48 3.51
C PHE A 156 -10.16 -2.31 3.29
N VAL A 157 -9.38 -2.41 4.37
CA VAL A 157 -7.93 -2.50 4.33
C VAL A 157 -7.54 -3.96 4.49
N HIS A 158 -6.84 -4.50 3.50
CA HIS A 158 -6.37 -5.88 3.50
C HIS A 158 -4.91 -5.91 3.93
N LEU A 159 -4.59 -6.74 4.92
CA LEU A 159 -3.25 -6.97 5.39
C LEU A 159 -2.93 -8.45 5.21
N MET A 160 -1.78 -8.75 4.60
CA MET A 160 -1.29 -10.11 4.42
C MET A 160 0.13 -10.23 4.94
N ASN A 161 0.40 -11.19 5.81
CA ASN A 161 1.74 -11.54 6.25
C ASN A 161 2.23 -12.76 5.50
N LEU A 162 3.15 -12.54 4.56
CA LEU A 162 3.72 -13.59 3.74
C LEU A 162 4.83 -14.36 4.46
N ASP A 163 5.21 -13.99 5.68
CA ASP A 163 6.28 -14.65 6.42
C ASP A 163 5.79 -15.74 7.38
N GLY A 164 6.72 -16.57 7.84
CA GLY A 164 6.47 -17.70 8.74
C GLY A 164 6.41 -17.35 10.23
N TYR A 165 6.35 -16.06 10.58
CA TYR A 165 6.27 -15.58 11.97
C TYR A 165 5.29 -14.41 12.08
N ALA A 166 4.68 -14.26 13.25
CA ALA A 166 3.71 -13.19 13.51
C ALA A 166 4.40 -11.81 13.57
N LYS A 167 3.69 -10.76 13.17
CA LYS A 167 4.21 -9.39 13.12
C LYS A 167 3.26 -8.39 13.77
N PRO A 168 3.76 -7.50 14.64
CA PRO A 168 3.01 -6.35 15.10
C PRO A 168 2.99 -5.26 14.01
N VAL A 169 1.80 -4.75 13.71
CA VAL A 169 1.59 -3.81 12.62
C VAL A 169 0.83 -2.58 13.12
N ARG A 170 1.44 -1.40 12.94
CA ARG A 170 0.74 -0.11 13.02
C ARG A 170 0.44 0.37 11.61
N LEU A 171 -0.81 0.68 11.34
CA LEU A 171 -1.27 1.15 10.03
C LEU A 171 -1.25 2.67 9.97
N THR A 172 -0.74 3.19 8.85
CA THR A 172 -0.75 4.63 8.58
C THR A 172 -1.31 4.94 7.20
N GLU A 173 -2.05 6.02 7.09
CA GLU A 173 -2.47 6.61 5.82
C GLU A 173 -2.04 8.07 5.74
N GLY A 174 -1.38 8.45 4.63
CA GLY A 174 -0.91 9.83 4.46
C GLY A 174 -0.01 10.32 5.60
N GLY A 175 0.68 9.39 6.28
CA GLY A 175 1.52 9.65 7.45
C GLY A 175 0.77 9.75 8.79
N ARG A 176 -0.54 9.54 8.84
CA ARG A 176 -1.35 9.52 10.07
C ARG A 176 -1.70 8.10 10.47
N GLU A 177 -1.69 7.78 11.77
CA GLU A 177 -2.15 6.47 12.23
C GLU A 177 -3.64 6.27 11.95
N LEU A 178 -4.00 5.12 11.37
CA LEU A 178 -5.40 4.77 11.10
C LEU A 178 -6.14 4.26 12.34
N LEU A 179 -5.39 3.66 13.28
CA LEU A 179 -5.90 3.07 14.50
C LEU A 179 -5.00 3.52 15.67
N PRO A 180 -5.22 4.72 16.23
CA PRO A 180 -4.38 5.26 17.29
C PRO A 180 -4.26 4.29 18.46
N GLU A 181 -3.04 4.15 18.95
CA GLU A 181 -2.65 3.31 20.10
C GLU A 181 -2.87 1.80 19.91
N ARG A 182 -3.41 1.38 18.77
CA ARG A 182 -3.71 -0.03 18.48
C ARG A 182 -2.64 -0.63 17.60
N VAL A 183 -2.30 -1.88 17.93
CA VAL A 183 -1.38 -2.70 17.16
C VAL A 183 -2.18 -3.88 16.64
N ILE A 184 -2.06 -4.13 15.34
CA ILE A 184 -2.61 -5.33 14.71
C ILE A 184 -1.57 -6.44 14.81
N ASN A 185 -1.93 -7.56 15.44
CA ASN A 185 -1.05 -8.72 15.52
C ASN A 185 -1.36 -9.67 14.37
N LEU A 186 -0.61 -9.55 13.27
CA LEU A 186 -0.84 -10.36 12.08
C LEU A 186 -0.07 -11.67 12.18
N ALA A 187 -0.78 -12.81 12.25
CA ALA A 187 -0.18 -14.12 12.42
C ALA A 187 0.69 -14.54 11.22
N ALA A 188 1.48 -15.61 11.39
CA ALA A 188 2.29 -16.18 10.32
C ALA A 188 1.39 -16.69 9.18
N LYS A 189 1.73 -16.35 7.93
CA LYS A 189 0.99 -16.77 6.73
C LYS A 189 -0.51 -16.42 6.75
N ASP A 190 -0.86 -15.33 7.43
CA ASP A 190 -2.24 -14.94 7.66
C ASP A 190 -2.64 -13.70 6.86
N ALA A 191 -3.95 -13.52 6.68
CA ALA A 191 -4.55 -12.39 5.98
C ALA A 191 -5.85 -11.95 6.66
N ILE A 192 -5.98 -10.65 6.90
CA ILE A 192 -7.19 -10.06 7.50
C ILE A 192 -7.69 -8.87 6.68
N MET A 193 -9.00 -8.61 6.77
CA MET A 193 -9.70 -7.55 6.05
C MET A 193 -10.41 -6.59 7.02
N LEU A 194 -9.76 -5.49 7.36
CA LEU A 194 -10.24 -4.53 8.36
C LEU A 194 -11.19 -3.49 7.72
N PRO A 195 -12.42 -3.33 8.24
CA PRO A 195 -13.37 -2.32 7.75
C PRO A 195 -13.05 -0.93 8.29
N PHE A 196 -13.21 0.08 7.43
CA PHE A 196 -13.19 1.50 7.77
C PHE A 196 -14.38 2.20 7.12
N ASP A 197 -15.16 2.91 7.94
CA ASP A 197 -16.37 3.62 7.52
C ASP A 197 -17.36 2.74 6.71
N ILE A 198 -17.56 1.49 7.15
CA ILE A 198 -18.44 0.50 6.50
C ILE A 198 -19.84 0.51 7.14
N PRO A 199 -20.90 0.81 6.39
CA PRO A 199 -22.28 0.57 6.85
C PRO A 199 -22.52 -0.93 7.06
N ALA A 200 -23.00 -1.31 8.24
CA ALA A 200 -23.26 -2.70 8.61
C ALA A 200 -24.51 -2.81 9.52
N GLY A 201 -25.67 -2.99 8.88
CA GLY A 201 -26.96 -3.18 9.55
C GLY A 201 -27.36 -1.99 10.41
N PRO A 202 -27.48 -2.14 11.75
CA PRO A 202 -27.91 -1.06 12.64
C PRO A 202 -26.84 0.01 12.89
N ALA A 203 -25.62 -0.16 12.39
CA ALA A 203 -24.50 0.74 12.67
C ALA A 203 -23.63 1.01 11.44
N THR A 204 -22.79 2.03 11.54
CA THR A 204 -21.61 2.19 10.71
C THR A 204 -20.39 1.80 11.53
N VAL A 205 -19.60 0.86 11.01
CA VAL A 205 -18.30 0.51 11.56
C VAL A 205 -17.31 1.59 11.14
N ARG A 206 -16.98 2.50 12.06
CA ARG A 206 -16.01 3.56 11.81
C ARG A 206 -14.62 2.97 11.57
N TRP A 207 -14.24 2.01 12.40
CA TRP A 207 -13.09 1.15 12.21
C TRP A 207 -13.26 -0.12 13.05
N SER A 208 -12.52 -1.17 12.69
CA SER A 208 -12.46 -2.41 13.47
C SER A 208 -11.10 -3.07 13.31
N THR A 209 -10.59 -3.68 14.39
CA THR A 209 -9.46 -4.63 14.32
C THR A 209 -9.94 -6.06 14.06
N ALA A 210 -11.25 -6.32 14.23
CA ALA A 210 -11.93 -7.55 13.85
C ALA A 210 -12.55 -7.45 12.44
N GLU A 211 -12.88 -8.60 11.84
CA GLU A 211 -13.47 -8.66 10.49
C GLU A 211 -14.99 -8.80 10.55
N ILE A 212 -15.71 -8.09 9.68
CA ILE A 212 -17.18 -8.24 9.58
C ILE A 212 -17.50 -9.58 8.88
N VAL A 213 -18.30 -10.41 9.54
CA VAL A 213 -18.73 -11.72 9.00
C VAL A 213 -20.19 -11.67 8.56
N ALA A 214 -21.05 -11.08 9.37
CA ALA A 214 -22.47 -11.00 9.08
C ALA A 214 -23.11 -9.77 9.72
N THR A 215 -24.24 -9.36 9.17
CA THR A 215 -25.07 -8.29 9.73
C THR A 215 -26.55 -8.60 9.57
N THR A 216 -27.33 -8.27 10.58
CA THR A 216 -28.80 -8.34 10.58
C THR A 216 -29.36 -6.94 10.87
N GLN A 217 -30.67 -6.83 11.08
CA GLN A 217 -31.28 -5.56 11.51
C GLN A 217 -30.92 -5.17 12.95
N HIS A 218 -30.47 -6.12 13.78
CA HIS A 218 -30.23 -5.93 15.21
C HIS A 218 -28.87 -6.39 15.68
N ASP A 219 -28.10 -7.07 14.82
CA ASP A 219 -26.83 -7.67 15.19
C ASP A 219 -25.74 -7.36 14.16
N LEU A 220 -24.52 -7.24 14.66
CA LEU A 220 -23.28 -7.26 13.89
C LEU A 220 -22.44 -8.43 14.39
N THR A 221 -22.11 -9.36 13.50
CA THR A 221 -21.19 -10.47 13.81
C THR A 221 -19.82 -10.15 13.25
N VAL A 222 -18.80 -10.22 14.11
CA VAL A 222 -17.40 -10.06 13.73
C VAL A 222 -16.59 -11.32 14.02
N ARG A 223 -15.53 -11.56 13.25
CA ARG A 223 -14.48 -12.54 13.55
C ARG A 223 -13.33 -11.82 14.24
N LEU A 224 -13.01 -12.27 15.45
CA LEU A 224 -11.85 -11.83 16.20
C LEU A 224 -10.56 -12.28 15.50
N THR A 225 -9.56 -11.41 15.42
CA THR A 225 -8.30 -11.65 14.73
C THR A 225 -7.10 -11.67 15.68
N GLN A 226 -7.27 -11.21 16.92
CA GLN A 226 -6.18 -11.07 17.89
C GLN A 226 -6.65 -11.27 19.34
N ASP A 227 -5.74 -11.10 20.30
CA ASP A 227 -6.03 -11.34 21.73
C ASP A 227 -7.09 -10.41 22.30
N ALA A 228 -7.17 -9.18 21.78
CA ALA A 228 -8.16 -8.18 22.15
C ALA A 228 -8.49 -7.33 20.93
N ASP A 229 -9.68 -7.53 20.37
CA ASP A 229 -10.19 -6.72 19.28
C ASP A 229 -11.04 -5.56 19.78
N ALA A 230 -10.98 -4.45 19.04
CA ALA A 230 -11.81 -3.28 19.27
C ALA A 230 -12.56 -2.90 17.98
N ILE A 231 -13.82 -2.50 18.16
CA ILE A 231 -14.72 -2.11 17.10
C ILE A 231 -15.36 -0.77 17.48
N ALA A 232 -15.15 0.27 16.68
CA ALA A 232 -15.81 1.56 16.87
C ALA A 232 -17.06 1.66 15.99
N LEU A 233 -18.19 1.90 16.65
CA LEU A 233 -19.51 1.92 16.02
C LEU A 233 -20.15 3.29 16.17
N VAL A 234 -20.74 3.77 15.08
CA VAL A 234 -21.73 4.85 15.11
C VAL A 234 -23.08 4.25 14.82
N SER A 235 -23.99 4.37 15.77
CA SER A 235 -25.35 3.83 15.65
C SER A 235 -26.33 4.74 16.37
N PRO A 236 -27.56 4.90 15.84
CA PRO A 236 -28.65 5.50 16.59
C PRO A 236 -29.13 4.59 17.73
N TYR A 237 -28.66 3.34 17.84
CA TYR A 237 -29.08 2.40 18.87
C TYR A 237 -27.91 2.10 19.83
N PRO A 238 -28.19 1.91 21.14
CA PRO A 238 -27.15 1.50 22.07
C PRO A 238 -26.73 0.05 21.81
N VAL A 239 -25.44 -0.24 21.91
CA VAL A 239 -24.92 -1.59 22.03
C VAL A 239 -25.35 -2.12 23.40
N LEU A 240 -25.95 -3.30 23.42
CA LEU A 240 -26.39 -3.94 24.66
C LEU A 240 -25.18 -4.49 25.43
N ALA A 241 -25.23 -4.45 26.75
CA ALA A 241 -24.21 -5.09 27.57
C ALA A 241 -24.24 -6.62 27.39
N ASP A 242 -23.08 -7.24 27.38
CA ASP A 242 -22.88 -8.69 27.28
C ASP A 242 -21.61 -9.08 28.04
N ASP A 243 -21.53 -10.31 28.55
CA ASP A 243 -20.35 -10.78 29.28
C ASP A 243 -19.16 -11.03 28.32
N GLU A 244 -19.40 -11.11 27.01
CA GLU A 244 -18.35 -11.33 26.01
C GLU A 244 -17.59 -10.07 25.60
N TYR A 245 -18.05 -8.86 25.96
CA TYR A 245 -17.40 -7.61 25.59
C TYR A 245 -17.74 -6.43 26.51
N ALA A 246 -16.84 -5.45 26.56
CA ALA A 246 -17.09 -4.17 27.19
C ALA A 246 -17.50 -3.11 26.16
N VAL A 247 -18.33 -2.15 26.58
CA VAL A 247 -18.75 -1.01 25.75
C VAL A 247 -18.35 0.30 26.42
N GLU A 248 -17.58 1.11 25.70
CA GLU A 248 -17.20 2.45 26.12
C GLU A 248 -17.80 3.49 25.16
N HIS A 249 -18.19 4.65 25.71
CA HIS A 249 -18.72 5.75 24.92
C HIS A 249 -17.68 6.87 24.82
N VAL A 250 -17.27 7.19 23.60
CA VAL A 250 -16.21 8.18 23.33
C VAL A 250 -16.74 9.21 22.34
N GLU A 251 -16.42 10.48 22.55
CA GLU A 251 -16.69 11.55 21.58
C GLU A 251 -15.53 11.61 20.56
N ASP A 252 -15.86 11.54 19.27
CA ASP A 252 -14.91 11.81 18.20
C ASP A 252 -14.94 13.32 17.92
N ASP A 253 -14.00 14.07 18.49
CA ASP A 253 -13.91 15.52 18.36
C ASP A 253 -13.75 15.98 16.90
N GLU A 254 -13.05 15.21 16.07
CA GLU A 254 -12.81 15.57 14.66
C GLU A 254 -14.10 15.48 13.85
N ARG A 255 -14.90 14.45 14.10
CA ARG A 255 -16.14 14.17 13.36
C ARG A 255 -17.40 14.68 14.06
N ARG A 256 -17.31 15.07 15.33
CA ARG A 256 -18.42 15.46 16.22
C ARG A 256 -19.50 14.40 16.32
N GLU A 257 -19.08 13.15 16.52
CA GLU A 257 -19.96 11.99 16.62
C GLU A 257 -19.70 11.22 17.93
N GLN A 258 -20.75 10.58 18.45
CA GLN A 258 -20.62 9.67 19.58
C GLN A 258 -20.27 8.27 19.06
N LEU A 259 -19.11 7.77 19.46
CA LEU A 259 -18.67 6.41 19.22
C LEU A 259 -19.07 5.50 20.37
N GLN A 260 -19.47 4.28 20.03
CA GLN A 260 -19.57 3.15 20.94
C GLN A 260 -18.43 2.19 20.61
N ILE A 261 -17.40 2.15 21.46
CA ILE A 261 -16.23 1.29 21.32
C ILE A 261 -16.52 -0.03 22.03
N VAL A 262 -16.67 -1.09 21.24
CA VAL A 262 -16.80 -2.46 21.74
C VAL A 262 -15.42 -3.08 21.80
N THR A 263 -15.03 -3.59 22.96
CA THR A 263 -13.77 -4.31 23.16
C THR A 263 -14.07 -5.75 23.56
N ALA A 264 -13.58 -6.71 22.77
CA ALA A 264 -13.78 -8.12 23.02
C ALA A 264 -13.14 -8.54 24.35
N GLY A 265 -13.89 -9.25 25.20
CA GLY A 265 -13.40 -9.80 26.47
C GLY A 265 -12.66 -11.13 26.33
N ARG A 266 -12.44 -11.60 25.09
CA ARG A 266 -11.82 -12.89 24.78
C ARG A 266 -10.97 -12.81 23.50
N PRO A 267 -9.94 -13.66 23.38
CA PRO A 267 -9.06 -13.68 22.21
C PRO A 267 -9.69 -14.39 21.01
N ALA A 268 -9.12 -14.16 19.83
CA ALA A 268 -9.32 -15.02 18.68
C ALA A 268 -8.86 -16.46 18.99
N LEU A 269 -9.73 -17.43 18.72
CA LEU A 269 -9.45 -18.85 18.94
C LEU A 269 -9.37 -19.56 17.58
N HIS A 270 -8.30 -20.32 17.34
CA HIS A 270 -8.10 -21.12 16.11
C HIS A 270 -9.01 -22.37 16.03
N ARG A 271 -10.24 -22.30 16.55
CA ARG A 271 -11.27 -23.35 16.42
C ARG A 271 -12.46 -22.77 15.67
N GLU A 272 -13.00 -23.53 14.73
CA GLU A 272 -14.09 -23.11 13.85
C GLU A 272 -15.28 -22.55 14.66
N GLY A 273 -15.64 -21.28 14.39
CA GLY A 273 -16.74 -20.57 15.03
C GLY A 273 -16.47 -20.06 16.45
N ALA A 274 -15.35 -20.42 17.07
CA ALA A 274 -14.98 -19.97 18.41
C ALA A 274 -14.43 -18.54 18.44
N ASP A 275 -14.18 -17.95 17.28
CA ASP A 275 -13.68 -16.60 17.03
C ASP A 275 -14.79 -15.60 16.67
N LEU A 276 -16.06 -16.03 16.59
CA LEU A 276 -17.18 -15.16 16.23
C LEU A 276 -17.74 -14.43 17.45
N LEU A 277 -17.85 -13.11 17.40
CA LEU A 277 -18.48 -12.26 18.41
C LEU A 277 -19.74 -11.61 17.83
N ALA A 278 -20.87 -11.72 18.54
CA ALA A 278 -22.13 -11.09 18.15
C ALA A 278 -22.38 -9.83 19.00
N ILE A 279 -22.37 -8.67 18.35
CA ILE A 279 -22.67 -7.37 18.96
C ILE A 279 -24.14 -7.08 18.73
N ARG A 280 -24.91 -6.93 19.82
CA ARG A 280 -26.36 -6.74 19.76
C ARG A 280 -26.73 -5.29 20.02
N PHE A 281 -27.73 -4.80 19.31
CA PHE A 281 -28.21 -3.43 19.42
C PHE A 281 -29.60 -3.39 20.05
N GLY A 282 -29.83 -2.40 20.92
CA GLY A 282 -31.13 -2.14 21.49
C GLY A 282 -32.13 -1.59 20.47
N SER A 283 -33.41 -1.56 20.84
CA SER A 283 -34.49 -1.00 20.00
C SER A 283 -34.80 0.47 20.30
N ALA A 284 -34.37 0.99 21.44
CA ALA A 284 -34.53 2.40 21.80
C ALA A 284 -33.43 3.24 21.15
N MET A 285 -33.80 4.31 20.45
CA MET A 285 -32.80 5.22 19.89
C MET A 285 -32.08 6.00 21.00
N LEU A 286 -30.77 6.15 20.86
CA LEU A 286 -29.96 7.09 21.63
C LEU A 286 -30.43 8.53 21.36
N PRO A 287 -30.43 9.40 22.38
CA PRO A 287 -30.73 10.81 22.19
C PRO A 287 -29.70 11.41 21.23
N MET A 288 -30.16 11.88 20.07
CA MET A 288 -29.29 12.57 19.11
C MET A 288 -28.68 13.80 19.78
N PRO A 289 -27.35 14.04 19.64
CA PRO A 289 -26.74 15.25 20.15
C PRO A 289 -27.46 16.45 19.55
N SER A 290 -28.02 17.31 20.42
CA SER A 290 -28.74 18.49 19.99
C SER A 290 -27.79 19.35 19.16
N ALA A 291 -28.10 19.57 17.88
CA ALA A 291 -27.41 20.56 17.07
C ALA A 291 -27.47 21.89 17.83
N SER A 292 -26.32 22.32 18.38
CA SER A 292 -26.24 23.61 19.06
C SER A 292 -26.60 24.66 18.01
N ARG A 293 -27.79 25.24 18.14
CA ARG A 293 -28.17 26.43 17.40
C ARG A 293 -27.20 27.52 17.84
N GLY A 294 -26.17 27.76 17.04
CA GLY A 294 -25.34 28.94 17.13
C GLY A 294 -26.25 30.15 17.06
N ASN A 295 -26.54 30.73 18.22
CA ASN A 295 -27.37 31.92 18.34
C ASN A 295 -26.56 33.07 17.71
N GLY A 296 -26.98 33.52 16.53
CA GLY A 296 -26.37 34.62 15.82
C GLY A 296 -26.44 35.89 16.64
N GLY A 297 -25.32 36.26 17.27
CA GLY A 297 -25.10 37.60 17.79
C GLY A 297 -25.04 38.58 16.64
N ARG A 298 -26.16 39.26 16.34
CA ARG A 298 -26.16 40.50 15.57
C ARG A 298 -25.75 41.63 16.51
N LEU A 299 -24.53 42.12 16.31
CA LEU A 299 -24.06 43.42 16.77
C LEU A 299 -24.94 44.52 16.16
N GLN A 300 -25.39 45.46 17.00
CA GLN A 300 -25.66 46.84 16.62
C GLN A 300 -24.39 47.66 16.91
#